data_AF-A0A251X5E1-F1
#
_entry.id   AF-A0A251X5E1-F1
#
_cell.length_a   1.000
_cell.length_b   1.000
_cell.length_c   1.000
_cell.angle_alpha   90.00
_cell.angle_beta   90.00
_cell.angle_gamma   90.00
#
_symmetry.space_group_name_H-M   'P 1'
#
loop_
_entity.id
_entity.type
_entity.pdbx_description
1 polymer ?
#
loop_
_entity_poly.entity_id
_entity_poly.type
_entity_poly.pdbx_seq_one_letter_code
_entity_poly.pdbx_strand_id
1 'polypeptide(L)'
;MLKLKITKSGESKAPECPYDNCGLNEPNNKLSYGFGKYECKCQLKKVLYSTDALRLHELHNPSGSCGEMYGQIMFTLERLFLINILRGFEKINSLQDIAKIAFILDGSLAVYSTSSWLTKSIQDELYRLNEVQKKITGQDLIIIGIEKSGTFVNHFEMLDTDQEGISGKFPKQNALLLTDEYIKKNIILSESPKPYGQDTYFGRKFFYKTSNGYRVVCNLATFNNYQRKTETAYPNQFPRLADVMSLLDQIVSSRFQNSVSPLISAHAEAAIPLNLGKRIFQDIAREIRNRT
;
A
#
# COMPACT_ATOMS: atom_id res chain seq x y z
N MET A 1 2.33 -11.60 -9.99
CA MET A 1 1.16 -11.66 -9.08
C MET A 1 0.01 -12.45 -9.67
N LEU A 2 -0.44 -12.18 -10.89
CA LEU A 2 -1.55 -12.93 -11.53
C LEU A 2 -1.35 -14.46 -11.53
N LYS A 3 -0.13 -14.95 -11.79
CA LYS A 3 0.20 -16.38 -11.68
C LYS A 3 -0.13 -16.97 -10.30
N LEU A 4 0.20 -16.26 -9.21
CA LEU A 4 -0.11 -16.70 -7.85
C LEU A 4 -1.62 -16.77 -7.60
N LYS A 5 -2.37 -15.77 -8.07
CA LYS A 5 -3.84 -15.76 -7.98
C LYS A 5 -4.43 -17.02 -8.62
N ILE A 6 -4.02 -17.31 -9.85
CA ILE A 6 -4.52 -18.48 -10.60
C ILE A 6 -4.15 -19.78 -9.88
N THR A 7 -2.89 -19.94 -9.47
CA THR A 7 -2.41 -21.17 -8.82
C THR A 7 -3.06 -21.43 -7.45
N LYS A 8 -3.30 -20.40 -6.64
CA LYS A 8 -3.81 -20.57 -5.26
C LYS A 8 -5.32 -20.41 -5.11
N SER A 9 -5.98 -19.62 -5.96
CA SER A 9 -7.41 -19.27 -5.81
C SER A 9 -8.27 -19.65 -7.01
N GLY A 10 -7.67 -20.15 -8.11
CA GLY A 10 -8.39 -20.55 -9.32
C GLY A 10 -9.10 -19.40 -10.05
N GLU A 11 -9.95 -19.75 -11.02
CA GLU A 11 -10.75 -18.80 -11.83
C GLU A 11 -12.21 -18.66 -11.35
N SER A 12 -12.61 -19.35 -10.28
CA SER A 12 -14.02 -19.53 -9.90
C SER A 12 -14.78 -18.26 -9.50
N LYS A 13 -14.08 -17.14 -9.30
CA LYS A 13 -14.64 -15.79 -9.07
C LYS A 13 -14.06 -14.75 -10.03
N ALA A 14 -13.80 -15.12 -11.27
CA ALA A 14 -13.39 -14.16 -12.28
C ALA A 14 -14.48 -13.07 -12.47
N PRO A 15 -14.09 -11.82 -12.74
CA PRO A 15 -15.02 -10.76 -13.15
C PRO A 15 -15.61 -11.07 -14.53
N GLU A 16 -16.55 -10.25 -14.97
CA GLU A 16 -17.05 -10.33 -16.35
C GLU A 16 -15.98 -9.88 -17.36
N CYS A 17 -16.12 -10.29 -18.61
CA CYS A 17 -15.25 -9.84 -19.69
C CYS A 17 -15.44 -8.32 -19.90
N PRO A 18 -14.36 -7.54 -20.06
CA PRO A 18 -14.45 -6.07 -20.21
C PRO A 18 -15.09 -5.60 -21.52
N TYR A 19 -15.42 -6.53 -22.43
CA TYR A 19 -16.11 -6.20 -23.68
C TYR A 19 -17.60 -6.45 -23.55
N ASP A 20 -18.40 -5.39 -23.58
CA ASP A 20 -19.87 -5.43 -23.44
C ASP A 20 -20.57 -6.38 -24.43
N ASN A 21 -20.00 -6.53 -25.63
CA ASN A 21 -20.57 -7.40 -26.67
C ASN A 21 -20.18 -8.88 -26.51
N CYS A 22 -19.26 -9.19 -25.60
CA CYS A 22 -18.91 -10.56 -25.26
C CYS A 22 -20.01 -11.08 -24.32
N GLY A 23 -20.77 -12.09 -24.74
CA GLY A 23 -21.62 -12.85 -23.82
C GLY A 23 -22.97 -12.23 -23.38
N LEU A 24 -23.59 -11.33 -24.15
CA LEU A 24 -24.95 -10.85 -23.86
C LEU A 24 -26.01 -11.98 -23.74
N ASN A 25 -25.71 -13.20 -24.24
CA ASN A 25 -26.60 -14.37 -24.20
C ASN A 25 -25.92 -15.69 -23.78
N GLU A 26 -24.69 -15.66 -23.23
CA GLU A 26 -24.00 -16.89 -22.81
C GLU A 26 -23.73 -16.93 -21.30
N PRO A 27 -24.01 -18.04 -20.60
CA PRO A 27 -23.82 -18.18 -19.14
C PRO A 27 -22.35 -18.15 -18.68
N ASN A 28 -21.39 -17.94 -19.59
CA ASN A 28 -19.95 -18.01 -19.36
C ASN A 28 -19.19 -16.73 -19.77
N ASN A 29 -19.79 -15.55 -19.59
CA ASN A 29 -19.16 -14.25 -19.86
C ASN A 29 -18.07 -13.84 -18.83
N LYS A 30 -17.32 -14.81 -18.30
CA LYS A 30 -16.29 -14.57 -17.30
C LYS A 30 -14.95 -14.29 -17.97
N LEU A 31 -14.20 -13.34 -17.41
CA LEU A 31 -12.83 -13.05 -17.83
C LEU A 31 -11.96 -14.28 -17.62
N SER A 32 -11.44 -14.84 -18.71
CA SER A 32 -10.35 -15.83 -18.64
C SER A 32 -9.04 -15.12 -18.32
N TYR A 33 -8.23 -15.65 -17.40
CA TYR A 33 -6.94 -15.02 -17.11
C TYR A 33 -5.84 -15.54 -18.04
N GLY A 34 -5.09 -14.62 -18.65
CA GLY A 34 -3.96 -14.95 -19.52
C GLY A 34 -2.73 -14.07 -19.28
N PHE A 35 -1.61 -14.46 -19.89
CA PHE A 35 -0.31 -13.79 -19.76
C PHE A 35 0.03 -12.97 -21.00
N GLY A 36 0.50 -11.74 -20.81
CA GLY A 36 0.78 -10.81 -21.91
C GLY A 36 -0.50 -10.43 -22.65
N LYS A 37 -0.50 -10.65 -23.97
CA LYS A 37 -1.64 -10.48 -24.86
C LYS A 37 -2.25 -11.84 -25.15
N TYR A 38 -3.57 -11.99 -24.97
CA TYR A 38 -4.30 -13.22 -25.21
C TYR A 38 -5.71 -12.92 -25.73
N GLU A 39 -6.48 -13.94 -26.11
CA GLU A 39 -7.84 -13.78 -26.62
C GLU A 39 -8.87 -14.22 -25.57
N CYS A 40 -10.01 -13.52 -25.51
CA CYS A 40 -11.13 -13.94 -24.68
C CYS A 40 -11.74 -15.25 -25.20
N LYS A 41 -12.33 -16.04 -24.29
CA LYS A 41 -12.94 -17.35 -24.63
C LYS A 41 -14.27 -17.24 -25.39
N CYS A 42 -14.87 -16.05 -25.51
CA CYS A 42 -16.13 -15.90 -26.25
C CYS A 42 -15.91 -15.92 -27.76
N GLN A 43 -16.99 -16.09 -28.51
CA GLN A 43 -16.98 -16.25 -29.97
C GLN A 43 -16.30 -15.08 -30.71
N LEU A 44 -16.29 -13.89 -30.11
CA LEU A 44 -15.67 -12.69 -30.70
C LEU A 44 -14.14 -12.69 -30.66
N LYS A 45 -13.51 -13.55 -29.85
CA LYS A 45 -12.04 -13.69 -29.71
C LYS A 45 -11.29 -12.35 -29.62
N LYS A 46 -11.85 -11.40 -28.88
CA LYS A 46 -11.24 -10.08 -28.70
C LYS A 46 -9.97 -10.17 -27.86
N VAL A 47 -9.05 -9.24 -28.10
CA VAL A 47 -7.77 -9.15 -27.42
C VAL A 47 -7.94 -8.71 -25.97
N LEU A 48 -7.32 -9.43 -25.05
CA LEU A 48 -7.20 -9.10 -23.64
C LEU A 48 -5.73 -9.01 -23.24
N TYR A 49 -5.47 -8.28 -22.16
CA TYR A 49 -4.17 -8.11 -21.54
C TYR A 49 -4.17 -8.63 -20.10
N SER A 50 -3.02 -9.06 -19.60
CA SER A 50 -2.90 -9.47 -18.18
C SER A 50 -3.29 -8.37 -17.20
N THR A 51 -3.14 -7.10 -17.59
CA THR A 51 -3.55 -5.93 -16.82
C THR A 51 -5.05 -5.79 -16.70
N ASP A 52 -5.84 -6.38 -17.61
CA ASP A 52 -7.30 -6.33 -17.54
C ASP A 52 -7.83 -7.07 -16.30
N ALA A 53 -7.05 -8.01 -15.75
CA ALA A 53 -7.34 -8.64 -14.47
C ALA A 53 -7.37 -7.64 -13.30
N LEU A 54 -6.68 -6.50 -13.41
CA LEU A 54 -6.70 -5.42 -12.41
C LEU A 54 -7.96 -4.56 -12.52
N ARG A 55 -8.60 -4.54 -13.70
CA ARG A 55 -9.85 -3.80 -13.96
C ARG A 55 -9.76 -2.31 -13.60
N LEU A 56 -8.57 -1.72 -13.71
CA LEU A 56 -8.35 -0.31 -13.38
C LEU A 56 -9.04 0.61 -14.40
N HIS A 57 -9.23 0.13 -15.64
CA HIS A 57 -9.94 0.86 -16.68
C HIS A 57 -11.42 1.10 -16.34
N GLU A 58 -12.02 0.27 -15.49
CA GLU A 58 -13.43 0.43 -15.07
C GLU A 58 -13.65 1.66 -14.16
N LEU A 59 -12.56 2.21 -13.61
CA LEU A 59 -12.62 3.42 -12.80
C LEU A 59 -12.65 4.70 -13.66
N HIS A 60 -12.62 4.56 -14.98
CA HIS A 60 -12.74 5.69 -15.89
C HIS A 60 -14.10 6.36 -15.76
N ASN A 61 -14.10 7.65 -15.43
CA ASN A 61 -15.31 8.45 -15.32
C ASN A 61 -15.41 9.42 -16.51
N PRO A 62 -16.29 9.16 -17.50
CA PRO A 62 -16.42 9.99 -18.70
C PRO A 62 -17.06 11.37 -18.42
N SER A 63 -17.81 11.50 -17.34
CA SER A 63 -18.58 12.71 -17.00
C SER A 63 -17.88 13.61 -15.99
N GLY A 64 -16.69 13.23 -15.50
CA GLY A 64 -16.00 13.94 -14.43
C GLY A 64 -14.50 13.68 -14.40
N SER A 65 -13.88 13.95 -13.24
CA SER A 65 -12.45 13.71 -13.05
C SER A 65 -12.16 12.21 -12.92
N CYS A 66 -11.10 11.76 -13.59
CA CYS A 66 -10.53 10.42 -13.44
C CYS A 66 -9.49 10.33 -12.30
N GLY A 67 -9.50 11.26 -11.33
CA GLY A 67 -8.53 11.30 -10.24
C GLY A 67 -8.43 10.00 -9.43
N GLU A 68 -9.57 9.35 -9.17
CA GLU A 68 -9.59 8.04 -8.49
C GLU A 68 -8.90 6.96 -9.31
N MET A 69 -9.17 6.89 -10.62
CA MET A 69 -8.52 5.93 -11.52
C MET A 69 -7.00 6.11 -11.49
N TYR A 70 -6.51 7.34 -11.65
CA TYR A 70 -5.08 7.63 -11.62
C TYR A 70 -4.45 7.28 -10.26
N GLY A 71 -5.13 7.62 -9.17
CA GLY A 71 -4.71 7.28 -7.81
C GLY A 71 -4.61 5.77 -7.61
N GLN A 72 -5.61 4.99 -8.04
CA GLN A 72 -5.61 3.53 -7.93
C GLN A 72 -4.56 2.88 -8.83
N ILE A 73 -4.29 3.42 -10.01
CA ILE A 73 -3.20 2.95 -10.89
C ILE A 73 -1.86 3.14 -10.19
N MET A 74 -1.55 4.37 -9.74
CA MET A 74 -0.31 4.68 -9.02
C MET A 74 -0.14 3.78 -7.80
N PHE A 75 -1.17 3.72 -6.96
CA PHE A 75 -1.18 2.94 -5.74
C PHE A 75 -0.98 1.44 -6.00
N THR A 76 -1.65 0.88 -7.02
CA THR A 76 -1.50 -0.53 -7.41
C THR A 76 -0.09 -0.82 -7.93
N LEU A 77 0.45 0.05 -8.78
CA LEU A 77 1.80 -0.12 -9.33
C LEU A 77 2.87 -0.07 -8.24
N GLU A 78 2.77 0.84 -7.26
CA GLU A 78 3.70 0.90 -6.14
C GLU A 78 3.78 -0.42 -5.35
N ARG A 79 2.65 -1.08 -5.09
CA ARG A 79 2.62 -2.37 -4.38
C ARG A 79 3.20 -3.49 -5.24
N LEU A 80 2.97 -3.46 -6.55
CA LEU A 80 3.59 -4.40 -7.48
C LEU A 80 5.11 -4.19 -7.56
N PHE A 81 5.58 -2.94 -7.57
CA PHE A 81 7.00 -2.60 -7.56
C PHE A 81 7.70 -3.06 -6.30
N LEU A 82 7.10 -2.85 -5.11
CA LEU A 82 7.61 -3.37 -3.85
C LEU A 82 7.92 -4.87 -3.96
N ILE A 83 6.93 -5.66 -4.39
CA ILE A 83 7.10 -7.11 -4.52
C ILE A 83 8.15 -7.47 -5.58
N ASN A 84 8.20 -6.72 -6.68
CA ASN A 84 9.21 -6.93 -7.71
C ASN A 84 10.64 -6.64 -7.21
N ILE A 85 10.82 -5.59 -6.40
CA ILE A 85 12.11 -5.26 -5.77
C ILE A 85 12.54 -6.39 -4.83
N LEU A 86 11.63 -6.86 -3.96
CA LEU A 86 11.93 -7.98 -3.05
C LEU A 86 12.31 -9.26 -3.80
N ARG A 87 11.60 -9.59 -4.89
CA ARG A 87 11.98 -10.68 -5.81
C ARG A 87 13.32 -10.45 -6.49
N GLY A 88 13.67 -9.19 -6.76
CA GLY A 88 14.96 -8.79 -7.29
C GLY A 88 16.10 -9.23 -6.36
N PHE A 89 15.99 -8.94 -5.05
CA PHE A 89 16.96 -9.39 -4.05
C PHE A 89 17.14 -10.91 -4.01
N GLU A 90 16.04 -11.66 -4.13
CA GLU A 90 16.11 -13.13 -4.26
C GLU A 90 16.84 -13.56 -5.54
N LYS A 91 16.51 -12.96 -6.68
CA LYS A 91 17.09 -13.32 -7.98
C LYS A 91 18.60 -13.09 -8.05
N ILE A 92 19.11 -12.08 -7.34
CA ILE A 92 20.55 -11.77 -7.29
C ILE A 92 21.27 -12.42 -6.10
N ASN A 93 20.58 -13.28 -5.32
CA ASN A 93 21.10 -13.93 -4.10
C ASN A 93 21.57 -12.95 -3.00
N SER A 94 21.00 -11.75 -2.93
CA SER A 94 21.33 -10.72 -1.92
C SER A 94 20.29 -10.64 -0.80
N LEU A 95 19.63 -11.76 -0.48
CA LEU A 95 18.64 -11.81 0.61
C LEU A 95 19.26 -11.57 1.99
N GLN A 96 20.55 -11.79 2.17
CA GLN A 96 21.25 -11.45 3.42
C GLN A 96 21.26 -9.94 3.70
N ASP A 97 21.36 -9.13 2.65
CA ASP A 97 21.47 -7.67 2.77
C ASP A 97 20.13 -7.03 3.13
N ILE A 98 19.03 -7.70 2.77
CA ILE A 98 17.66 -7.24 3.02
C ILE A 98 17.36 -7.07 4.51
N ALA A 99 18.04 -7.81 5.40
CA ALA A 99 17.85 -7.71 6.84
C ALA A 99 18.20 -6.33 7.42
N LYS A 100 19.05 -5.58 6.70
CA LYS A 100 19.51 -4.23 7.05
C LYS A 100 18.69 -3.13 6.38
N ILE A 101 17.69 -3.49 5.59
CA ILE A 101 16.89 -2.56 4.79
C ILE A 101 15.47 -2.51 5.35
N ALA A 102 14.96 -1.30 5.57
CA ALA A 102 13.55 -1.06 5.83
C ALA A 102 12.89 -0.49 4.56
N PHE A 103 11.80 -1.10 4.12
CA PHE A 103 10.99 -0.60 3.02
C PHE A 103 9.87 0.28 3.56
N ILE A 104 9.82 1.53 3.11
CA ILE A 104 8.83 2.51 3.56
C ILE A 104 7.99 2.95 2.38
N LEU A 105 6.67 2.79 2.51
CA LEU A 105 5.69 3.24 1.52
C LEU A 105 4.92 4.44 2.05
N ASP A 106 4.55 5.33 1.13
CA ASP A 106 3.60 6.40 1.41
C ASP A 106 2.17 5.83 1.41
N GLY A 107 1.46 6.03 2.51
CA GLY A 107 0.13 5.48 2.73
C GLY A 107 0.11 4.06 3.28
N SER A 108 -1.07 3.47 3.25
CA SER A 108 -1.36 2.16 3.83
C SER A 108 -0.74 0.99 3.05
N LEU A 109 -0.43 -0.10 3.77
CA LEU A 109 -0.10 -1.39 3.17
C LEU A 109 -1.38 -2.13 2.77
N ALA A 110 -2.04 -1.60 1.74
CA ALA A 110 -3.30 -2.09 1.22
C ALA A 110 -3.34 -2.12 -0.32
N VAL A 111 -4.36 -2.78 -0.87
CA VAL A 111 -4.84 -2.64 -2.25
C VAL A 111 -6.37 -2.54 -2.20
N TYR A 112 -6.93 -1.53 -2.86
CA TYR A 112 -8.35 -1.19 -2.78
C TYR A 112 -9.10 -1.51 -4.07
N SER A 113 -10.42 -1.32 -4.03
CA SER A 113 -11.30 -1.33 -5.21
C SER A 113 -11.16 -2.62 -6.05
N THR A 114 -11.20 -2.48 -7.38
CA THR A 114 -11.25 -3.56 -8.36
C THR A 114 -10.00 -4.45 -8.36
N SER A 115 -8.86 -3.93 -7.90
CA SER A 115 -7.58 -4.65 -7.81
C SER A 115 -7.32 -5.29 -6.43
N SER A 116 -8.26 -5.18 -5.48
CA SER A 116 -8.13 -5.71 -4.09
C SER A 116 -7.78 -7.20 -4.00
N TRP A 117 -8.08 -8.00 -5.02
CA TRP A 117 -7.65 -9.40 -5.08
C TRP A 117 -6.11 -9.57 -5.03
N LEU A 118 -5.34 -8.54 -5.40
CA LEU A 118 -3.89 -8.53 -5.28
C LEU A 118 -3.43 -8.69 -3.84
N THR A 119 -4.19 -8.20 -2.85
CA THR A 119 -3.84 -8.27 -1.43
C THR A 119 -3.47 -9.69 -1.02
N LYS A 120 -4.30 -10.67 -1.37
CA LYS A 120 -4.03 -12.09 -1.06
C LYS A 120 -2.77 -12.60 -1.76
N SER A 121 -2.57 -12.23 -3.03
CA SER A 121 -1.37 -12.62 -3.77
C SER A 121 -0.10 -11.98 -3.19
N ILE A 122 -0.18 -10.73 -2.75
CA ILE A 122 0.89 -9.98 -2.08
C ILE A 122 1.24 -10.66 -0.77
N GLN A 123 0.25 -10.97 0.07
CA GLN A 123 0.46 -11.67 1.32
C GLN A 123 1.15 -13.03 1.09
N ASP A 124 0.65 -13.83 0.15
CA ASP A 124 1.23 -15.13 -0.19
C ASP A 124 2.70 -15.03 -0.58
N GLU A 125 3.05 -14.01 -1.36
CA GLU A 125 4.42 -13.76 -1.81
C GLU A 125 5.31 -13.22 -0.68
N LEU A 126 4.79 -12.31 0.15
CA LEU A 126 5.50 -11.79 1.31
C LEU A 126 5.78 -12.90 2.33
N TYR A 127 4.85 -13.84 2.52
CA TYR A 127 5.05 -14.97 3.42
C TYR A 127 6.19 -15.84 2.90
N ARG A 128 6.17 -16.17 1.61
CA ARG A 128 7.21 -16.96 0.96
C ARG A 128 8.58 -16.27 1.06
N LEU A 129 8.67 -15.00 0.66
CA LEU A 129 9.91 -14.23 0.70
C LEU A 129 10.42 -14.09 2.14
N ASN A 130 9.52 -13.81 3.09
CA ASN A 130 9.86 -13.68 4.50
C ASN A 130 10.47 -14.97 5.07
N GLU A 131 9.89 -16.12 4.73
CA GLU A 131 10.40 -17.41 5.18
C GLU A 131 11.78 -17.73 4.58
N VAL A 132 12.02 -17.35 3.32
CA VAL A 132 13.32 -17.60 2.67
C VAL A 132 14.41 -16.72 3.27
N GLN A 133 14.23 -15.40 3.43
CA GLN A 133 15.30 -14.61 4.06
C GLN A 133 15.45 -14.96 5.54
N LYS A 134 14.36 -15.27 6.26
CA LYS A 134 14.44 -15.53 7.71
C LYS A 134 15.30 -16.75 8.01
N LYS A 135 15.31 -17.76 7.14
CA LYS A 135 16.23 -18.89 7.24
C LYS A 135 17.71 -18.50 7.13
N ILE A 136 18.01 -17.39 6.45
CA ILE A 136 19.37 -16.88 6.24
C ILE A 136 19.75 -15.89 7.36
N THR A 137 18.84 -15.00 7.72
CA THR A 137 19.13 -13.82 8.56
C THR A 137 18.65 -13.96 10.00
N GLY A 138 17.75 -14.91 10.28
CA GLY A 138 17.11 -15.11 11.59
C GLY A 138 16.08 -14.05 11.95
N GLN A 139 15.81 -13.06 11.09
CA GLN A 139 14.94 -11.91 11.40
C GLN A 139 13.88 -11.72 10.31
N ASP A 140 12.69 -11.23 10.68
CA ASP A 140 11.64 -10.85 9.72
C ASP A 140 12.01 -9.58 8.93
N LEU A 141 11.40 -9.40 7.76
CA LEU A 141 11.52 -8.18 6.95
C LEU A 141 10.88 -6.97 7.65
N ILE A 142 11.41 -5.77 7.42
CA ILE A 142 10.76 -4.52 7.83
C ILE A 142 10.14 -3.87 6.59
N ILE A 143 8.81 -3.89 6.53
CA ILE A 143 8.02 -3.21 5.50
C ILE A 143 6.93 -2.41 6.23
N ILE A 144 6.99 -1.08 6.10
CA ILE A 144 6.07 -0.15 6.76
C ILE A 144 5.41 0.78 5.75
N GLY A 145 4.11 1.01 5.94
CA GLY A 145 3.36 2.08 5.28
C GLY A 145 3.05 3.19 6.28
N ILE A 146 3.17 4.46 5.87
CA ILE A 146 2.97 5.61 6.74
C ILE A 146 1.79 6.45 6.23
N GLU A 147 0.76 6.59 7.05
CA GLU A 147 -0.41 7.41 6.72
C GLU A 147 -0.22 8.84 7.20
N LYS A 148 -0.35 9.78 6.26
CA LYS A 148 -0.19 11.23 6.51
C LYS A 148 -1.52 11.94 6.80
N SER A 149 -2.62 11.34 6.35
CA SER A 149 -3.98 11.87 6.47
C SER A 149 -5.00 10.74 6.61
N GLY A 150 -6.25 11.11 6.91
CA GLY A 150 -7.38 10.18 6.99
C GLY A 150 -7.83 9.90 8.43
N THR A 151 -8.87 9.09 8.57
CA THR A 151 -9.59 8.89 9.84
C THR A 151 -8.70 8.40 10.97
N PHE A 152 -7.71 7.55 10.68
CA PHE A 152 -6.77 7.06 11.69
C PHE A 152 -5.84 8.15 12.22
N VAL A 153 -5.39 9.05 11.34
CA VAL A 153 -4.53 10.19 11.72
C VAL A 153 -5.33 11.16 12.57
N ASN A 154 -6.56 11.48 12.16
CA ASN A 154 -7.47 12.36 12.91
C ASN A 154 -7.81 11.77 14.28
N HIS A 155 -8.08 10.46 14.35
CA HIS A 155 -8.34 9.77 15.62
C HIS A 155 -7.11 9.79 16.53
N PHE A 156 -5.91 9.56 16.00
CA PHE A 156 -4.69 9.64 16.81
C PHE A 156 -4.44 11.08 17.31
N GLU A 157 -4.78 12.08 16.51
CA GLU A 157 -4.77 13.48 16.96
C GLU A 157 -5.73 13.72 18.12
N MET A 158 -6.97 13.21 18.05
CA MET A 158 -7.93 13.30 19.15
C MET A 158 -7.45 12.61 20.43
N LEU A 159 -6.74 11.47 20.32
CA LEU A 159 -6.18 10.78 21.48
C LEU A 159 -5.04 11.56 22.15
N ASP A 160 -4.30 12.34 21.37
CA ASP A 160 -3.16 13.12 21.85
C ASP A 160 -3.53 14.50 22.38
N THR A 161 -4.74 14.96 22.09
CA THR A 161 -5.27 16.26 22.53
C THR A 161 -6.08 16.10 23.82
N ASP A 162 -5.92 17.02 24.77
CA ASP A 162 -6.72 17.06 25.99
C ASP A 162 -8.05 17.83 25.83
N GLN A 163 -8.79 18.00 26.93
CA GLN A 163 -10.08 18.70 26.93
C GLN A 163 -9.96 20.21 26.64
N GLU A 164 -8.77 20.78 26.84
CA GLU A 164 -8.46 22.19 26.62
C GLU A 164 -7.88 22.45 25.23
N GLY A 165 -7.69 21.40 24.41
CA GLY A 165 -7.14 21.49 23.06
C GLY A 165 -5.61 21.43 23.01
N ILE A 166 -4.95 21.11 24.12
CA ILE A 166 -3.48 21.04 24.19
C ILE A 166 -3.03 19.64 23.77
N SER A 167 -2.12 19.61 22.79
CA SER A 167 -1.49 18.38 22.32
C SER A 167 -0.38 17.92 23.28
N GLY A 168 -0.32 16.62 23.57
CA GLY A 168 0.67 16.08 24.50
C GLY A 168 0.22 14.90 25.34
N LYS A 169 -1.08 14.58 25.35
CA LYS A 169 -1.69 13.58 26.23
C LYS A 169 -1.19 12.17 26.00
N PHE A 170 -0.91 11.81 24.75
CA PHE A 170 -0.35 10.50 24.42
C PHE A 170 1.15 10.50 24.77
N PRO A 171 1.65 9.51 25.52
CA PRO A 171 3.04 9.49 25.97
C PRO A 171 4.00 9.27 24.79
N LYS A 172 5.16 9.94 24.83
CA LYS A 172 6.23 9.74 23.84
C LYS A 172 6.81 8.33 23.92
N GLN A 173 7.35 7.84 22.81
CA GLN A 173 7.93 6.50 22.65
C GLN A 173 6.99 5.36 23.06
N ASN A 174 5.69 5.59 22.96
CA ASN A 174 4.67 4.58 23.21
C ASN A 174 3.95 4.24 21.91
N ALA A 175 3.56 2.98 21.78
CA ALA A 175 2.78 2.49 20.66
C ALA A 175 1.39 2.03 21.13
N LEU A 176 0.34 2.41 20.40
CA LEU A 176 -0.99 1.84 20.55
C LEU A 176 -1.22 0.82 19.45
N LEU A 177 -1.24 -0.46 19.83
CA LEU A 177 -1.52 -1.58 18.93
C LEU A 177 -3.04 -1.77 18.82
N LEU A 178 -3.56 -1.81 17.59
CA LEU A 178 -5.01 -1.78 17.37
C LEU A 178 -5.58 -3.19 17.17
N THR A 179 -6.69 -3.48 17.87
CA THR A 179 -7.55 -4.64 17.60
C THR A 179 -8.66 -4.27 16.62
N ASP A 180 -9.27 -5.27 15.98
CA ASP A 180 -10.45 -5.07 15.14
C ASP A 180 -11.59 -4.38 15.88
N GLU A 181 -11.86 -4.82 17.11
CA GLU A 181 -12.87 -4.25 17.98
C GLU A 181 -12.62 -2.75 18.24
N TYR A 182 -11.38 -2.38 18.58
CA TYR A 182 -11.02 -0.99 18.82
C TYR A 182 -11.25 -0.13 17.58
N ILE A 183 -10.82 -0.60 16.41
CA ILE A 183 -10.97 0.12 15.13
C ILE A 183 -12.44 0.34 14.82
N LYS A 184 -13.25 -0.71 14.93
CA LYS A 184 -14.69 -0.66 14.61
C LYS A 184 -15.47 0.21 15.58
N LYS A 185 -15.14 0.17 16.87
CA LYS A 185 -15.86 0.92 17.92
C LYS A 185 -15.50 2.40 17.97
N ASN A 186 -14.23 2.75 17.71
CA ASN A 186 -13.74 4.10 17.98
C ASN A 186 -13.35 4.90 16.73
N ILE A 187 -13.05 4.23 15.60
CA ILE A 187 -12.49 4.91 14.42
C ILE A 187 -13.46 4.86 13.24
N ILE A 188 -13.92 3.66 12.87
CA ILE A 188 -14.72 3.44 11.66
C ILE A 188 -16.23 3.39 11.94
N LEU A 189 -16.63 3.13 13.19
CA LEU A 189 -18.04 2.99 13.60
C LEU A 189 -18.79 1.96 12.73
N SER A 190 -18.37 0.70 12.80
CA SER A 190 -18.94 -0.39 12.01
C SER A 190 -19.34 -1.58 12.86
N GLU A 191 -20.56 -2.09 12.64
CA GLU A 191 -21.08 -3.31 13.27
C GLU A 191 -20.85 -4.57 12.41
N SER A 192 -20.11 -4.46 11.31
CA SER A 192 -19.87 -5.59 10.41
C SER A 192 -19.16 -6.73 11.15
N PRO A 193 -19.63 -7.98 11.03
CA PRO A 193 -18.92 -9.14 11.59
C PRO A 193 -17.59 -9.40 10.88
N LYS A 194 -17.41 -8.88 9.66
CA LYS A 194 -16.17 -9.04 8.89
C LYS A 194 -15.05 -8.19 9.48
N PRO A 195 -13.85 -8.74 9.74
CA PRO A 195 -12.72 -7.93 10.22
C PRO A 195 -12.38 -6.77 9.30
N TYR A 196 -12.03 -5.63 9.88
CA TYR A 196 -11.60 -4.43 9.18
C TYR A 196 -10.42 -4.76 8.28
N GLY A 197 -10.56 -4.44 7.00
CA GLY A 197 -9.46 -4.55 6.05
C GLY A 197 -9.05 -5.97 5.66
N GLN A 198 -9.82 -7.01 6.02
CA GLN A 198 -9.47 -8.42 5.78
C GLN A 198 -9.02 -8.73 4.34
N ASP A 199 -9.70 -8.16 3.35
CA ASP A 199 -9.43 -8.41 1.92
C ASP A 199 -8.59 -7.31 1.25
N THR A 200 -8.33 -6.21 1.95
CA THR A 200 -7.68 -5.03 1.37
C THR A 200 -6.30 -4.77 1.96
N TYR A 201 -6.04 -5.14 3.21
CA TYR A 201 -4.78 -4.87 3.89
C TYR A 201 -3.88 -6.10 3.95
N PHE A 202 -2.57 -5.88 3.80
CA PHE A 202 -1.52 -6.87 4.03
C PHE A 202 -0.56 -6.48 5.14
N GLY A 203 -0.88 -5.41 5.88
CA GLY A 203 -0.24 -5.01 7.13
C GLY A 203 -1.23 -4.62 8.21
N ARG A 204 -0.74 -4.48 9.44
CA ARG A 204 -1.53 -4.07 10.61
C ARG A 204 -1.21 -2.64 11.02
N LYS A 205 -2.26 -1.89 11.34
CA LYS A 205 -2.15 -0.52 11.82
C LYS A 205 -1.73 -0.47 13.29
N PHE A 206 -0.87 0.46 13.62
CA PHE A 206 -0.59 0.89 14.98
C PHE A 206 -0.28 2.38 15.00
N PHE A 207 -0.50 3.01 16.15
CA PHE A 207 -0.09 4.39 16.38
C PHE A 207 1.20 4.41 17.16
N TYR A 208 2.07 5.34 16.83
CA TYR A 208 3.32 5.55 17.55
C TYR A 208 3.58 7.03 17.72
N LYS A 209 3.88 7.45 18.96
CA LYS A 209 4.37 8.80 19.22
C LYS A 209 5.88 8.75 19.37
N THR A 210 6.60 9.44 18.50
CA THR A 210 8.06 9.42 18.48
C THR A 210 8.67 10.11 19.69
N SER A 211 9.97 9.92 19.91
CA SER A 211 10.78 10.64 20.90
C SER A 211 10.65 12.17 20.78
N ASN A 212 10.53 12.67 19.54
CA ASN A 212 10.34 14.09 19.24
C ASN A 212 8.87 14.55 19.39
N GLY A 213 7.95 13.66 19.76
CA GLY A 213 6.53 13.96 19.99
C GLY A 213 5.65 13.92 18.74
N TYR A 214 6.18 13.50 17.59
CA TYR A 214 5.38 13.36 16.38
C TYR A 214 4.48 12.13 16.45
N ARG A 215 3.25 12.30 15.95
CA ARG A 215 2.25 11.23 15.84
C ARG A 215 2.41 10.55 14.49
N VAL A 216 2.64 9.25 14.49
CA VAL A 216 2.77 8.47 13.26
C VAL A 216 1.73 7.36 13.28
N VAL A 217 0.93 7.29 12.21
CA VAL A 217 0.06 6.14 11.93
C VAL A 217 0.80 5.22 10.97
N CYS A 218 1.18 4.05 11.46
CA CYS A 218 1.97 3.09 10.72
C CYS A 218 1.15 1.83 10.39
N ASN A 219 1.43 1.23 9.23
CA ASN A 219 0.96 -0.09 8.83
C ASN A 219 2.19 -0.99 8.70
N LEU A 220 2.31 -2.01 9.54
CA LEU A 220 3.43 -2.96 9.49
C LEU A 220 3.01 -4.22 8.76
N ALA A 221 3.79 -4.66 7.76
CA ALA A 221 3.47 -5.86 7.00
C ALA A 221 3.37 -7.11 7.90
N THR A 222 2.53 -8.05 7.49
CA THR A 222 2.41 -9.35 8.16
C THR A 222 3.00 -10.44 7.28
N PHE A 223 3.56 -11.48 7.89
CA PHE A 223 4.27 -12.58 7.23
C PHE A 223 3.74 -13.96 7.58
N ASN A 224 2.78 -14.05 8.51
CA ASN A 224 2.07 -15.29 8.84
C ASN A 224 0.68 -15.01 9.43
N ASN A 225 -0.10 -16.08 9.62
CA ASN A 225 -1.47 -15.99 10.12
C ASN A 225 -1.55 -15.44 11.56
N TYR A 226 -0.55 -15.72 12.41
CA TYR A 226 -0.52 -15.22 13.78
C TYR A 226 -0.40 -13.69 13.82
N GLN A 227 0.48 -13.13 12.99
CA GLN A 227 0.66 -11.69 12.85
C GLN A 227 -0.58 -11.01 12.26
N ARG A 228 -1.29 -11.69 11.34
CA ARG A 228 -2.53 -11.17 10.72
C ARG A 228 -3.71 -11.09 11.67
N LYS A 229 -3.76 -11.96 12.69
CA LYS A 229 -4.88 -12.09 13.62
C LYS A 229 -5.21 -10.75 14.29
N THR A 230 -6.39 -10.19 14.04
CA THR A 230 -6.78 -8.82 14.44
C THR A 230 -7.57 -8.75 15.74
N GLU A 231 -8.05 -9.88 16.25
CA GLU A 231 -8.80 -9.96 17.51
C GLU A 231 -7.91 -9.63 18.71
N THR A 232 -6.61 -9.87 18.58
CA THR A 232 -5.59 -9.56 19.59
C THR A 232 -4.57 -8.57 19.04
N ALA A 233 -3.91 -7.83 19.93
CA ALA A 233 -2.89 -6.85 19.56
C ALA A 233 -1.64 -6.99 20.45
N TYR A 234 -1.10 -8.22 20.53
CA TYR A 234 0.12 -8.48 21.29
C TYR A 234 1.36 -7.95 20.56
N PRO A 235 2.38 -7.43 21.26
CA PRO A 235 3.59 -6.90 20.63
C PRO A 235 4.29 -7.89 19.67
N ASN A 236 4.31 -9.18 20.00
CA ASN A 236 4.90 -10.24 19.17
C ASN A 236 4.12 -10.55 17.87
N GLN A 237 2.90 -10.01 17.71
CA GLN A 237 2.17 -10.04 16.43
C GLN A 237 2.68 -8.99 15.44
N PHE A 238 3.53 -8.05 15.89
CA PHE A 238 4.10 -6.97 15.09
C PHE A 238 5.60 -7.26 14.85
N PRO A 239 5.99 -7.70 13.64
CA PRO A 239 7.38 -8.07 13.33
C PRO A 239 8.37 -6.96 13.62
N ARG A 240 9.38 -7.25 14.45
CA ARG A 240 10.47 -6.30 14.77
C ARG A 240 9.95 -4.93 15.23
N LEU A 241 8.87 -4.90 16.01
CA LEU A 241 8.21 -3.65 16.45
C LEU A 241 9.19 -2.65 17.10
N ALA A 242 10.10 -3.13 17.96
CA ALA A 242 11.10 -2.28 18.61
C ALA A 242 12.05 -1.60 17.59
N ASP A 243 12.53 -2.35 16.59
CA ASP A 243 13.38 -1.81 15.52
C ASP A 243 12.62 -0.78 14.69
N VAL A 244 11.34 -1.05 14.41
CA VAL A 244 10.46 -0.11 13.69
C VAL A 244 10.29 1.19 14.47
N MET A 245 10.02 1.12 15.78
CA MET A 245 9.89 2.31 16.63
C MET A 245 11.20 3.11 16.69
N SER A 246 12.34 2.43 16.84
CA SER A 246 13.67 3.06 16.80
C SER A 246 13.95 3.72 15.46
N LEU A 247 13.59 3.08 14.35
CA LEU A 247 13.70 3.65 13.01
C LEU A 247 12.83 4.91 12.87
N LEU A 248 11.58 4.86 13.33
CA LEU A 248 10.65 5.99 13.30
C LEU A 248 11.18 7.20 14.09
N ASP A 249 11.81 6.97 15.25
CA ASP A 249 12.45 8.04 16.02
C ASP A 249 13.57 8.74 15.24
N GLN A 250 14.29 8.02 14.36
CA GLN A 250 15.38 8.58 13.57
C GLN A 250 14.90 9.30 12.31
N ILE A 251 13.93 8.73 11.59
CA ILE A 251 13.51 9.23 10.26
C ILE A 251 12.47 10.35 10.31
N VAL A 252 11.73 10.46 11.42
CA VAL A 252 10.74 11.52 11.65
C VAL A 252 11.50 12.76 12.16
N SER A 253 12.22 13.40 11.25
CA SER A 253 13.05 14.58 11.48
C SER A 253 12.37 15.85 10.94
N SER A 254 12.07 16.76 11.88
CA SER A 254 11.76 18.21 11.87
C SER A 254 11.10 18.95 10.70
N ARG A 255 11.10 18.47 9.45
CA ARG A 255 10.68 19.31 8.30
C ARG A 255 9.20 19.27 7.97
N PHE A 256 8.49 18.17 8.25
CA PHE A 256 7.06 18.06 7.94
C PHE A 256 6.35 17.15 8.95
N GLN A 257 5.28 17.65 9.57
CA GLN A 257 4.41 16.88 10.45
C GLN A 257 3.88 15.65 9.70
N ASN A 258 3.97 14.47 10.30
CA ASN A 258 3.51 13.18 9.76
C ASN A 258 4.22 12.69 8.47
N SER A 259 5.37 13.24 8.08
CA SER A 259 6.12 12.76 6.91
C SER A 259 7.53 12.31 7.29
N VAL A 260 8.00 11.21 6.72
CA VAL A 260 9.37 10.73 6.95
C VAL A 260 10.32 11.33 5.93
N SER A 261 11.52 11.72 6.39
CA SER A 261 12.53 12.41 5.58
C SER A 261 12.80 11.72 4.23
N PRO A 262 12.93 10.39 4.13
CA PRO A 262 13.13 9.70 2.85
C PRO A 262 11.95 9.83 1.87
N LEU A 263 10.70 9.79 2.37
CA LEU A 263 9.53 9.94 1.50
C LEU A 263 9.42 11.36 0.94
N ILE A 264 9.79 12.37 1.73
CA ILE A 264 9.82 13.77 1.27
C ILE A 264 10.85 13.94 0.17
N SER A 265 12.06 13.41 0.37
CA SER A 265 13.11 13.44 -0.66
C SER A 265 12.68 12.70 -1.93
N ALA A 266 12.08 11.51 -1.80
CA ALA A 266 11.57 10.76 -2.94
C ALA A 266 10.47 11.51 -3.70
N HIS A 267 9.53 12.15 -2.98
CA HIS A 267 8.49 12.99 -3.61
C HIS A 267 9.08 14.21 -4.31
N ALA A 268 10.06 14.87 -3.70
CA ALA A 268 10.73 16.02 -4.30
C ALA A 268 11.47 15.64 -5.60
N GLU A 269 12.11 14.47 -5.64
CA GLU A 269 12.75 13.93 -6.84
C GLU A 269 11.72 13.38 -7.86
N ALA A 270 10.63 12.76 -7.44
CA ALA A 270 9.57 12.31 -8.34
C ALA A 270 8.79 13.48 -8.98
N ALA A 271 8.79 14.65 -8.33
CA ALA A 271 8.20 15.89 -8.83
C ALA A 271 9.02 16.58 -9.94
N ILE A 272 9.96 15.88 -10.62
CA ILE A 272 10.71 16.35 -11.81
C ILE A 272 9.88 17.15 -12.84
N PRO A 273 8.56 16.91 -13.08
CA PRO A 273 7.77 17.81 -13.95
C PRO A 273 7.81 19.28 -13.53
N LEU A 274 7.95 19.60 -12.24
CA LEU A 274 8.10 20.97 -11.72
C LEU A 274 9.47 21.56 -12.05
N ASN A 275 10.55 20.78 -11.95
CA ASN A 275 11.89 21.26 -12.27
C ASN A 275 12.09 21.46 -13.78
N LEU A 276 11.48 20.58 -14.59
CA LEU A 276 11.48 20.72 -16.05
C LEU A 276 10.61 21.90 -16.49
N GLY A 277 9.40 22.04 -15.92
CA GLY A 277 8.52 23.19 -16.17
C GLY A 277 9.18 24.51 -15.76
N LYS A 278 9.83 24.56 -14.59
CA LYS A 278 10.58 25.73 -14.12
C LYS A 278 11.74 26.08 -15.05
N ARG A 279 12.50 25.09 -15.55
CA ARG A 279 13.57 25.31 -16.55
C ARG A 279 13.00 25.90 -17.84
N ILE A 280 11.93 25.31 -18.38
CA ILE A 280 11.28 25.81 -19.60
C ILE A 280 10.80 27.26 -19.41
N PHE A 281 10.16 27.57 -18.28
CA PHE A 281 9.73 28.94 -17.97
C PHE A 281 10.92 29.90 -17.81
N GLN A 282 12.02 29.47 -17.19
CA GLN A 282 13.24 30.26 -17.07
C GLN A 282 13.88 30.52 -18.43
N ASP A 283 13.93 29.51 -19.30
CA ASP A 283 14.49 29.62 -20.65
C ASP A 283 13.64 30.56 -21.52
N ILE A 284 12.30 30.43 -21.47
CA ILE A 284 11.37 31.35 -22.16
C ILE A 284 11.52 32.78 -21.62
N ALA A 285 11.58 32.96 -20.30
CA ALA A 285 11.74 34.28 -19.70
C ALA A 285 13.08 34.94 -20.08
N ARG A 286 14.15 34.13 -20.19
CA ARG A 286 15.47 34.59 -20.60
C ARG A 286 15.50 34.97 -22.08
N GLU A 287 14.86 34.18 -22.94
CA GLU A 287 14.69 34.44 -24.37
C GLU A 287 13.93 35.76 -24.62
N ILE A 288 12.83 36.00 -23.90
CA ILE A 288 12.05 37.24 -23.98
C ILE A 288 12.90 38.44 -23.56
N ARG A 289 13.65 38.32 -22.47
CA ARG A 289 14.50 39.40 -21.94
C ARG A 289 15.69 39.73 -22.85
N ASN A 290 16.12 38.80 -23.69
CA ASN A 290 17.18 39.03 -24.68
C ASN A 290 16.65 39.61 -26.01
N ARG A 291 15.32 39.62 -26.22
CA ARG A 291 14.66 40.20 -27.40
C ARG A 291 14.12 41.62 -27.17
N THR A 292 14.28 42.16 -25.97
CA THR A 292 14.00 43.56 -25.61
C THR A 292 15.31 44.30 -25.42
#